data_AF-A0AB33IWQ2-F1
#
_entry.id   AF-A0AB33IWQ2-F1
#
_cell.length_a   1.000
_cell.length_b   1.000
_cell.length_c   1.000
_cell.angle_alpha   90.00
_cell.angle_beta   90.00
_cell.angle_gamma   90.00
#
_symmetry.space_group_name_H-M   'P 1'
#
loop_
_entity.id
_entity.type
_entity.pdbx_description
1 polymer ?
#
loop_
_entity_poly.entity_id
_entity_poly.type
_entity_poly.pdbx_seq_one_letter_code
_entity_poly.pdbx_strand_id
1 'polypeptide(L)'
;MIDSILTIETGLADLVHTPEFYQTSPFEEKKEELLTVIFQKKNFKPFASMKIIRSISFFIKRSISLWQLQGLASKIETMFGPSCFQISIDRQTNTAHMLCSWIDKETGDCIVLNRTEQKKLSVLVLDYLDLPRPRYADMWLRYFLLNKYDNNPSVFGKQIELLERSEYENLSFPVLRDSLKYVEMVCKGLLK
;
A
#
# COMPACT_ATOMS: atom_id res chain seq x y z
N MET A 1 16.09 -15.34 2.16
CA MET A 1 15.84 -14.09 2.90
C MET A 1 14.69 -13.42 2.17
N ILE A 2 13.56 -13.15 2.81
CA ILE A 2 12.42 -12.50 2.14
C ILE A 2 12.75 -11.01 2.12
N ASP A 3 13.28 -10.53 0.99
CA ASP A 3 13.78 -9.15 0.82
C ASP A 3 12.66 -8.13 0.53
N SER A 4 11.40 -8.55 0.64
CA SER A 4 10.22 -7.76 0.29
C SER A 4 9.05 -8.00 1.24
N ILE A 5 8.43 -6.93 1.74
CA ILE A 5 7.19 -7.00 2.56
C ILE A 5 6.03 -7.55 1.72
N LEU A 6 6.03 -7.23 0.43
CA LEU A 6 5.00 -7.62 -0.53
C LEU A 6 5.62 -8.44 -1.64
N THR A 7 4.89 -9.44 -2.12
CA THR A 7 5.18 -10.15 -3.37
C THR A 7 4.16 -9.69 -4.41
N ILE A 8 4.63 -9.29 -5.60
CA ILE A 8 3.77 -8.84 -6.70
C ILE A 8 4.05 -9.69 -7.93
N GLU A 9 3.07 -10.48 -8.34
CA GLU A 9 3.19 -11.47 -9.40
C GLU A 9 2.07 -11.33 -10.43
N THR A 10 2.31 -11.77 -11.67
CA THR A 10 1.27 -11.76 -12.70
C THR A 10 0.11 -12.66 -12.27
N GLY A 11 -1.11 -12.12 -12.30
CA GLY A 11 -2.32 -12.89 -12.05
C GLY A 11 -2.70 -13.69 -13.28
N LEU A 12 -3.02 -14.98 -13.09
CA LEU A 12 -3.35 -15.90 -14.20
C LEU A 12 -4.76 -16.46 -14.13
N ALA A 13 -5.41 -16.39 -12.96
CA ALA A 13 -6.74 -16.91 -12.69
C ALA A 13 -7.31 -16.23 -11.43
N ASP A 14 -8.54 -16.61 -11.07
CA ASP A 14 -9.16 -16.25 -9.80
C ASP A 14 -8.30 -16.68 -8.60
N LEU A 15 -8.39 -15.90 -7.52
CA LEU A 15 -7.82 -16.31 -6.24
C LEU A 15 -8.53 -17.55 -5.71
N VAL A 16 -7.82 -18.35 -4.92
CA VAL A 16 -8.41 -19.50 -4.23
C VAL A 16 -9.53 -19.02 -3.30
N HIS A 17 -10.71 -19.59 -3.47
CA HIS A 17 -11.87 -19.33 -2.60
C HIS A 17 -11.64 -19.94 -1.22
N THR A 18 -11.28 -19.08 -0.26
CA THR A 18 -11.22 -19.43 1.17
C THR A 18 -12.51 -18.99 1.88
N PRO A 19 -12.75 -19.40 3.13
CA PRO A 19 -13.90 -18.91 3.90
C PRO A 19 -13.92 -17.37 4.07
N GLU A 20 -12.77 -16.72 3.96
CA GLU A 20 -12.61 -15.28 4.01
C GLU A 20 -12.20 -14.76 2.64
N PHE A 21 -13.19 -14.71 1.75
CA PHE A 21 -13.04 -14.32 0.36
C PHE A 21 -14.00 -13.19 -0.01
N TYR A 22 -13.51 -12.23 -0.77
CA TYR A 22 -14.27 -11.14 -1.34
C TYR A 22 -14.00 -11.03 -2.83
N GLN A 23 -15.03 -10.83 -3.62
CA GLN A 23 -14.94 -10.67 -5.06
C GLN A 23 -16.00 -9.70 -5.56
N THR A 24 -15.56 -8.78 -6.43
CA THR A 24 -16.46 -7.94 -7.23
C THR A 24 -16.61 -8.43 -8.66
N SER A 25 -15.60 -9.14 -9.19
CA SER A 25 -15.58 -9.67 -10.56
C SER A 25 -14.75 -10.94 -10.63
N PRO A 26 -15.13 -11.95 -11.44
CA PRO A 26 -14.24 -13.02 -11.87
C PRO A 26 -13.07 -12.47 -12.71
N PHE A 27 -11.98 -13.24 -12.78
CA PHE A 27 -10.76 -12.89 -13.48
C PHE A 27 -10.97 -12.71 -14.98
N GLU A 28 -11.63 -13.65 -15.66
CA GLU A 28 -11.83 -13.56 -17.12
C GLU A 28 -12.72 -12.39 -17.49
N GLU A 29 -13.82 -12.15 -16.76
CA GLU A 29 -14.66 -10.97 -16.97
C GLU A 29 -13.86 -9.67 -16.77
N LYS A 30 -13.07 -9.60 -15.69
CA LYS A 30 -12.25 -8.41 -15.43
C LYS A 30 -11.17 -8.21 -16.48
N LYS A 31 -10.59 -9.29 -16.99
CA LYS A 31 -9.59 -9.26 -18.05
C LYS A 31 -10.19 -8.75 -19.35
N GLU A 32 -11.36 -9.22 -19.74
CA GLU A 32 -12.08 -8.73 -20.93
C GLU A 32 -12.45 -7.24 -20.82
N GLU A 33 -12.93 -6.80 -19.64
CA GLU A 33 -13.17 -5.39 -19.34
C GLU A 33 -11.92 -4.55 -19.60
N LEU A 34 -10.77 -4.96 -19.05
CA LEU A 34 -9.51 -4.22 -19.16
C LEU A 34 -8.95 -4.22 -20.59
N LEU A 35 -9.06 -5.34 -21.33
CA LEU A 35 -8.67 -5.40 -22.73
C LEU A 35 -9.49 -4.43 -23.58
N THR A 36 -10.80 -4.33 -23.29
CA THR A 36 -11.71 -3.39 -23.96
C THR A 36 -11.31 -1.95 -23.68
N VAL A 37 -11.01 -1.61 -22.41
CA VAL A 37 -10.53 -0.27 -22.03
C VAL A 37 -9.25 0.09 -22.78
N ILE A 38 -8.25 -0.80 -22.81
CA ILE A 38 -6.98 -0.52 -23.50
C ILE A 38 -7.23 -0.30 -24.99
N PHE A 39 -8.04 -1.15 -25.63
CA PHE A 39 -8.37 -1.02 -27.04
C PHE A 39 -9.06 0.32 -27.35
N GLN A 40 -10.06 0.71 -26.54
CA GLN A 40 -10.78 1.97 -26.71
C GLN A 40 -9.89 3.20 -26.54
N LYS A 41 -8.98 3.18 -25.56
CA LYS A 41 -8.15 4.35 -25.24
C LYS A 41 -6.91 4.49 -26.12
N LYS A 42 -6.34 3.37 -26.55
CA LYS A 42 -5.04 3.34 -27.22
C LYS A 42 -5.11 2.88 -28.68
N ASN A 43 -6.28 2.41 -29.14
CA ASN A 43 -6.49 1.90 -30.49
C ASN A 43 -5.50 0.79 -30.90
N PHE A 44 -4.98 0.02 -29.92
CA PHE A 44 -4.12 -1.13 -30.15
C PHE A 44 -4.58 -2.32 -29.31
N LYS A 45 -4.31 -3.54 -29.79
CA LYS A 45 -4.58 -4.77 -29.04
C LYS A 45 -3.42 -5.06 -28.07
N PRO A 46 -3.70 -5.27 -26.77
CA PRO A 46 -2.67 -5.53 -25.77
C PRO A 46 -1.75 -6.71 -26.16
N PHE A 47 -0.44 -6.54 -25.97
CA PHE A 47 0.50 -7.64 -26.16
C PHE A 47 0.33 -8.66 -25.03
N ALA A 48 0.56 -9.95 -25.33
CA ALA A 48 0.50 -11.03 -24.33
C ALA A 48 1.48 -10.81 -23.15
N SER A 49 2.52 -9.98 -23.32
CA SER A 49 3.48 -9.61 -22.29
C SER A 49 2.98 -8.50 -21.33
N MET A 50 1.86 -7.83 -21.65
CA MET A 50 1.31 -6.80 -20.76
C MET A 50 0.76 -7.46 -19.49
N LYS A 51 1.38 -7.12 -18.35
CA LYS A 51 0.96 -7.62 -17.04
C LYS A 51 -0.21 -6.78 -16.50
N ILE A 52 -1.38 -6.98 -17.09
CA ILE A 52 -2.64 -6.24 -16.87
C ILE A 52 -3.21 -6.48 -15.47
N ILE A 53 -3.19 -7.73 -15.02
CA ILE A 53 -3.69 -8.14 -13.70
C ILE A 53 -2.50 -8.72 -12.92
N ARG A 54 -2.35 -8.31 -11.67
CA ARG A 54 -1.31 -8.82 -10.78
C ARG A 54 -1.87 -9.07 -9.39
N SER A 55 -1.33 -10.10 -8.75
CA SER A 55 -1.62 -10.44 -7.36
C SER A 55 -0.59 -9.78 -6.45
N ILE A 56 -1.05 -9.15 -5.38
CA ILE A 56 -0.24 -8.66 -4.27
C ILE A 56 -0.47 -9.63 -3.11
N SER A 57 0.60 -10.21 -2.57
CA SER A 57 0.53 -11.09 -1.40
C SER A 57 1.49 -10.68 -0.29
N PHE A 58 1.05 -10.87 0.96
CA PHE A 58 1.82 -10.52 2.16
C PHE A 58 1.28 -11.21 3.41
N PHE A 59 2.13 -11.36 4.42
CA PHE A 59 1.75 -11.91 5.71
C PHE A 59 0.93 -10.92 6.53
N ILE A 60 -0.06 -11.44 7.26
CA ILE A 60 -0.95 -10.67 8.12
C ILE A 60 -0.99 -11.25 9.54
N LYS A 61 -1.38 -10.43 10.52
CA LYS A 61 -1.74 -10.94 11.86
C LYS A 61 -3.06 -11.73 11.76
N ARG A 62 -3.24 -12.73 12.63
CA ARG A 62 -4.48 -13.53 12.72
C ARG A 62 -5.73 -12.66 12.97
N SER A 63 -5.56 -11.51 13.63
CA SER A 63 -6.63 -10.56 13.94
C SER A 63 -7.10 -9.73 12.74
N ILE A 64 -6.35 -9.69 11.63
CA ILE A 64 -6.73 -8.89 10.46
C ILE A 64 -7.92 -9.52 9.78
N SER A 65 -8.98 -8.74 9.58
CA SER A 65 -10.22 -9.18 8.92
C SER A 65 -10.24 -8.83 7.43
N LEU A 66 -11.11 -9.53 6.69
CA LEU A 66 -11.37 -9.25 5.27
C LEU A 66 -11.82 -7.80 5.03
N TRP A 67 -12.62 -7.23 5.95
CA TRP A 67 -13.07 -5.84 5.86
C TRP A 67 -11.91 -4.84 5.93
N GLN A 68 -10.91 -5.08 6.79
CA GLN A 68 -9.72 -4.24 6.84
C GLN A 68 -8.92 -4.31 5.52
N LEU A 69 -8.86 -5.48 4.89
CA LEU A 69 -8.21 -5.65 3.58
C LEU A 69 -8.97 -4.95 2.45
N GLN A 70 -10.31 -4.92 2.48
CA GLN A 70 -11.10 -4.11 1.55
C GLN A 70 -10.82 -2.61 1.73
N GLY A 71 -10.74 -2.12 2.97
CA GLY A 71 -10.36 -0.74 3.24
C GLY A 71 -8.93 -0.41 2.75
N LEU A 72 -7.99 -1.35 2.92
CA LEU A 72 -6.65 -1.25 2.36
C LEU A 72 -6.68 -1.22 0.83
N ALA A 73 -7.51 -2.05 0.18
CA ALA A 73 -7.67 -2.05 -1.28
C ALA A 73 -8.07 -0.67 -1.80
N SER A 74 -9.06 -0.01 -1.17
CA SER A 74 -9.48 1.34 -1.56
C SER A 74 -8.37 2.37 -1.39
N LYS A 75 -7.53 2.24 -0.35
CA LYS A 75 -6.36 3.11 -0.14
C LYS A 75 -5.28 2.88 -1.20
N ILE A 76 -5.03 1.62 -1.57
CA ILE A 76 -4.08 1.26 -2.64
C ILE A 76 -4.53 1.89 -3.96
N GLU A 77 -5.81 1.73 -4.33
CA GLU A 77 -6.37 2.32 -5.55
C GLU A 77 -6.21 3.84 -5.57
N THR A 78 -6.60 4.51 -4.49
CA THR A 78 -6.54 5.98 -4.41
C THR A 78 -5.12 6.53 -4.49
N MET A 79 -4.14 5.85 -3.86
CA MET A 79 -2.77 6.38 -3.73
C MET A 79 -1.82 5.93 -4.83
N PHE A 80 -2.06 4.75 -5.42
CA PHE A 80 -1.13 4.11 -6.34
C PHE A 80 -1.78 3.75 -7.68
N GLY A 81 -3.11 3.65 -7.73
CA GLY A 81 -3.88 3.32 -8.93
C GLY A 81 -4.44 1.88 -9.01
N PRO A 82 -3.74 0.81 -8.54
CA PRO A 82 -4.27 -0.54 -8.70
C PRO A 82 -5.62 -0.74 -8.02
N SER A 83 -6.60 -1.23 -8.78
CA SER A 83 -7.96 -1.49 -8.30
C SER A 83 -8.12 -2.98 -8.00
N CYS A 84 -8.33 -3.34 -6.73
CA CYS A 84 -8.42 -4.74 -6.33
C CYS A 84 -9.86 -5.24 -6.40
N PHE A 85 -10.05 -6.35 -7.10
CA PHE A 85 -11.36 -6.91 -7.41
C PHE A 85 -11.58 -8.30 -6.80
N GLN A 86 -10.52 -8.93 -6.29
CA GLN A 86 -10.61 -10.10 -5.41
C GLN A 86 -9.65 -9.99 -4.25
N ILE A 87 -10.06 -10.48 -3.09
CA ILE A 87 -9.25 -10.56 -1.88
C ILE A 87 -9.53 -11.91 -1.24
N SER A 88 -8.49 -12.63 -0.86
CA SER A 88 -8.62 -13.86 -0.08
C SER A 88 -7.63 -13.87 1.08
N ILE A 89 -8.03 -14.53 2.17
CA ILE A 89 -7.14 -14.80 3.29
C ILE A 89 -6.93 -16.31 3.40
N ASP A 90 -5.67 -16.73 3.35
CA ASP A 90 -5.26 -18.07 3.76
C ASP A 90 -4.85 -18.05 5.24
N ARG A 91 -5.66 -18.68 6.09
CA ARG A 91 -5.41 -18.79 7.54
C ARG A 91 -4.44 -19.90 7.92
N GLN A 92 -4.12 -20.82 7.02
CA GLN A 92 -3.08 -21.82 7.27
C GLN A 92 -1.70 -21.16 7.32
N THR A 93 -1.47 -20.20 6.42
CA THR A 93 -0.20 -19.47 6.33
C THR A 93 -0.28 -18.04 6.90
N ASN A 94 -1.48 -17.55 7.23
CA ASN A 94 -1.77 -16.14 7.54
C ASN A 94 -1.28 -15.19 6.44
N THR A 95 -1.64 -15.51 5.20
CA THR A 95 -1.31 -14.72 4.00
C THR A 95 -2.56 -14.07 3.44
N ALA A 96 -2.49 -12.77 3.16
CA ALA A 96 -3.48 -12.08 2.36
C ALA A 96 -3.06 -12.11 0.88
N HIS A 97 -4.01 -12.36 -0.01
CA HIS A 97 -3.85 -12.24 -1.45
C HIS A 97 -4.85 -11.23 -1.98
N MET A 98 -4.40 -10.31 -2.82
CA MET A 98 -5.22 -9.27 -3.43
C MET A 98 -4.97 -9.26 -4.94
N LEU A 99 -5.99 -9.59 -5.72
CA LEU A 99 -5.91 -9.58 -7.17
C LEU A 99 -6.41 -8.25 -7.68
N CYS A 100 -5.55 -7.53 -8.38
CA CYS A 100 -5.80 -6.14 -8.76
C CYS A 100 -5.55 -5.91 -10.24
N SER A 101 -6.30 -4.98 -10.83
CA SER A 101 -6.04 -4.45 -12.17
C SER A 101 -4.97 -3.36 -12.09
N TRP A 102 -3.97 -3.46 -12.96
CA TRP A 102 -2.84 -2.54 -13.04
C TRP A 102 -2.92 -1.67 -14.29
N ILE A 103 -4.13 -1.31 -14.69
CA ILE A 103 -4.40 -0.42 -15.81
C ILE A 103 -5.11 0.81 -15.28
N ASP A 104 -4.62 1.97 -15.67
CA ASP A 104 -5.31 3.23 -15.47
C ASP A 104 -6.51 3.28 -16.42
N LYS A 105 -7.72 3.38 -15.87
CA LYS A 105 -8.97 3.32 -16.65
C LYS A 105 -9.17 4.52 -17.58
N GLU A 106 -8.57 5.65 -17.26
CA GLU A 106 -8.73 6.88 -18.02
C GLU A 106 -7.85 6.91 -19.26
N THR A 107 -6.62 6.40 -19.13
CA THR A 107 -5.61 6.42 -20.17
C THR A 107 -5.46 5.09 -20.88
N GLY A 108 -5.81 3.97 -20.25
CA GLY A 108 -5.51 2.61 -20.73
C GLY A 108 -4.03 2.21 -20.56
N ASP A 109 -3.23 3.01 -19.84
CA ASP A 109 -1.82 2.69 -19.59
C ASP A 109 -1.63 1.71 -18.44
N CYS A 110 -0.55 0.93 -18.51
CA CYS A 110 -0.12 0.11 -17.38
C CYS A 110 0.39 1.00 -16.26
N ILE A 111 -0.10 0.74 -15.05
CA ILE A 111 0.42 1.31 -13.82
C ILE A 111 1.76 0.64 -13.53
N VAL A 112 2.81 1.44 -13.45
CA VAL A 112 4.17 0.99 -13.16
C VAL A 112 4.66 1.70 -11.91
N LEU A 113 4.86 0.93 -10.84
CA LEU A 113 5.44 1.45 -9.61
C LEU A 113 6.96 1.36 -9.68
N ASN A 114 7.63 2.50 -9.57
CA ASN A 114 9.07 2.56 -9.38
C ASN A 114 9.46 2.05 -7.97
N ARG A 115 10.77 1.91 -7.72
CA ARG A 115 11.28 1.38 -6.44
C ARG A 115 10.83 2.19 -5.22
N THR A 116 10.68 3.50 -5.36
CA THR A 116 10.22 4.39 -4.29
C THR A 116 8.74 4.17 -4.00
N GLU A 117 7.92 4.06 -5.04
CA GLU A 117 6.49 3.80 -4.91
C GLU A 117 6.21 2.42 -4.33
N GLN A 118 6.98 1.40 -4.72
CA GLN A 118 6.90 0.07 -4.11
C GLN A 118 7.21 0.07 -2.60
N LYS A 119 8.19 0.88 -2.17
CA LYS A 119 8.47 1.10 -0.74
C LYS A 119 7.32 1.81 -0.05
N LYS A 120 6.76 2.86 -0.66
CA LYS A 120 5.59 3.57 -0.13
C LYS A 120 4.37 2.65 0.01
N LEU A 121 4.10 1.81 -0.99
CA LEU A 121 3.04 0.80 -0.95
C LEU A 121 3.27 -0.20 0.19
N SER A 122 4.50 -0.70 0.33
CA SER A 122 4.87 -1.60 1.44
C SER A 122 4.66 -0.94 2.81
N VAL A 123 5.05 0.32 2.96
CA VAL A 123 4.84 1.12 4.18
C VAL A 123 3.36 1.33 4.45
N LEU A 124 2.54 1.64 3.44
CA LEU A 124 1.10 1.76 3.58
C LEU A 124 0.51 0.46 4.16
N VAL A 125 0.86 -0.69 3.59
CA VAL A 125 0.36 -1.99 4.07
C VAL A 125 0.76 -2.24 5.52
N LEU A 126 2.04 -2.01 5.86
CA LEU A 126 2.51 -2.18 7.24
C LEU A 126 1.79 -1.27 8.23
N ASP A 127 1.71 0.04 7.93
CA ASP A 127 1.13 1.01 8.86
C ASP A 127 -0.40 0.89 8.95
N TYR A 128 -1.09 0.59 7.85
CA TYR A 128 -2.56 0.49 7.82
C TYR A 128 -3.06 -0.72 8.61
N LEU A 129 -2.35 -1.85 8.50
CA LEU A 129 -2.69 -3.09 9.19
C LEU A 129 -1.94 -3.27 10.51
N ASP A 130 -1.17 -2.28 10.95
CA ASP A 130 -0.32 -2.34 12.15
C ASP A 130 0.57 -3.59 12.17
N LEU A 131 1.23 -3.91 11.06
CA LEU A 131 2.08 -5.11 10.97
C LEU A 131 3.49 -4.84 11.55
N PRO A 132 4.16 -5.88 12.10
CA PRO A 132 5.52 -5.73 12.58
C PRO A 132 6.46 -5.31 11.45
N ARG A 133 7.32 -4.33 11.73
CA ARG A 133 8.30 -3.83 10.75
C ARG A 133 9.48 -4.79 10.67
N PRO A 134 9.84 -5.30 9.47
CA PRO A 134 11.05 -6.10 9.32
C PRO A 134 12.30 -5.21 9.44
N ARG A 135 13.42 -5.76 9.91
CA ARG A 135 14.67 -5.01 10.15
C ARG A 135 15.16 -4.20 8.94
N TYR A 136 15.00 -4.71 7.73
CA TYR A 136 15.43 -3.98 6.53
C TYR A 136 14.57 -2.73 6.24
N ALA A 137 13.35 -2.64 6.81
CA ALA A 137 12.48 -1.48 6.70
C ALA A 137 12.84 -0.37 7.69
N ASP A 138 13.78 -0.59 8.63
CA ASP A 138 14.28 0.47 9.52
C ASP A 138 14.92 1.61 8.71
N MET A 139 15.58 1.27 7.59
CA MET A 139 16.13 2.22 6.63
C MET A 139 15.06 3.00 5.84
N TRP A 140 13.78 2.68 6.01
CA TRP A 140 12.66 3.30 5.31
C TRP A 140 11.92 4.33 6.19
N LEU A 141 12.51 4.74 7.32
CA LEU A 141 11.95 5.68 8.28
C LEU A 141 11.29 6.90 7.62
N ARG A 142 11.95 7.51 6.62
CA ARG A 142 11.41 8.63 5.85
C ARG A 142 10.03 8.32 5.26
N TYR A 143 9.83 7.13 4.69
CA TYR A 143 8.57 6.74 4.07
C TYR A 143 7.47 6.53 5.11
N PHE A 144 7.80 5.98 6.29
CA PHE A 144 6.85 5.89 7.40
C PHE A 144 6.41 7.28 7.89
N LEU A 145 7.35 8.21 8.05
CA LEU A 145 7.06 9.58 8.48
C LEU A 145 6.20 10.32 7.45
N LEU A 146 6.55 10.21 6.16
CA LEU A 146 5.74 10.74 5.06
C LEU A 146 4.33 10.15 5.06
N ASN A 147 4.19 8.83 5.20
CA ASN A 147 2.87 8.19 5.24
C ASN A 147 2.01 8.70 6.40
N LYS A 148 2.60 8.93 7.59
CA LYS A 148 1.86 9.52 8.72
C LYS A 148 1.44 10.97 8.44
N TYR A 149 2.30 11.76 7.80
CA TYR A 149 2.01 13.14 7.43
C TYR A 149 0.93 13.24 6.34
N ASP A 150 1.04 12.44 5.27
CA ASP A 150 0.09 12.45 4.16
C ASP A 150 -1.32 12.05 4.62
N ASN A 151 -1.43 11.15 5.60
CA ASN A 151 -2.70 10.77 6.20
C ASN A 151 -3.22 11.78 7.23
N ASN A 152 -2.34 12.53 7.89
CA ASN A 152 -2.68 13.54 8.88
C ASN A 152 -1.59 14.63 8.94
N PRO A 153 -1.75 15.74 8.19
CA PRO A 153 -0.75 16.81 8.15
C PRO A 153 -0.49 17.47 9.52
N SER A 154 -1.41 17.35 10.48
CA SER A 154 -1.27 17.86 11.84
C SER A 154 -0.53 16.91 12.80
N VAL A 155 -0.09 15.74 12.35
CA VAL A 155 0.45 14.69 13.23
C VAL A 155 1.64 15.18 14.06
N PHE A 156 2.61 15.85 13.46
CA PHE A 156 3.80 16.33 14.17
C PHE A 156 3.50 17.50 15.10
N GLY A 157 2.64 18.44 14.68
CA GLY A 157 2.17 19.52 15.54
C GLY A 157 1.49 19.00 16.81
N LYS A 158 0.60 18.01 16.67
CA LYS A 158 -0.04 17.34 17.82
C LYS A 158 0.97 16.64 18.74
N GLN A 159 2.01 16.01 18.19
CA GLN A 159 3.06 15.40 19.01
C GLN A 159 3.91 16.43 19.75
N ILE A 160 4.18 17.59 19.14
CA ILE A 160 4.88 18.71 19.79
C ILE A 160 4.04 19.26 20.94
N GLU A 161 2.74 19.48 20.74
CA GLU A 161 1.83 19.94 21.80
C GLU A 161 1.75 18.96 22.98
N LEU A 162 1.74 17.65 22.69
CA LEU A 162 1.78 16.62 23.73
C LEU A 162 3.11 16.65 24.49
N LEU A 163 4.23 16.78 23.78
CA LEU A 163 5.56 16.90 24.36
C LEU A 163 5.70 18.14 25.25
N GLU A 164 5.08 19.26 24.87
CA GLU A 164 5.08 20.51 25.64
C GLU A 164 4.25 20.44 26.93
N ARG A 165 3.25 19.55 26.99
CA ARG A 165 2.37 19.37 28.16
C ARG A 165 2.80 18.25 29.10
N SER A 166 3.79 17.46 28.73
CA SER A 166 4.21 16.30 29.49
C SER A 166 5.35 16.66 30.44
N GLU A 167 5.27 16.16 31.66
CA GLU A 167 6.31 16.27 32.69
C GLU A 167 7.48 15.32 32.38
N TYR A 168 8.06 15.42 31.18
CA TYR A 168 9.29 14.68 30.85
C TYR A 168 10.45 15.30 31.63
N GLU A 169 10.61 14.89 32.88
CA GLU A 169 11.79 15.15 33.68
C GLU A 169 13.02 14.54 32.96
N ASN A 170 13.90 15.39 32.43
CA ASN A 170 15.26 15.06 31.98
C ASN A 170 15.48 14.20 30.73
N LEU A 171 14.55 14.12 29.77
CA LEU A 171 14.92 13.79 28.38
C LEU A 171 14.94 15.07 27.54
N SER A 172 15.98 15.25 26.72
CA SER A 172 16.33 16.47 25.98
C SER A 172 15.15 17.06 25.17
N PHE A 173 14.25 17.78 25.85
CA PHE A 173 13.06 18.38 25.29
C PHE A 173 13.36 19.21 24.03
N PRO A 174 14.41 20.07 24.02
CA PRO A 174 14.79 20.80 22.81
C PRO A 174 15.11 19.87 21.63
N VAL A 175 15.85 18.78 21.89
CA VAL A 175 16.24 17.82 20.85
C VAL A 175 15.02 17.11 20.27
N LEU A 176 14.08 16.68 21.10
CA LEU A 176 12.85 16.01 20.63
C LEU A 176 11.96 16.97 19.84
N ARG A 177 11.76 18.18 20.35
CA ARG A 177 10.98 19.23 19.69
C ARG A 177 11.58 19.60 18.33
N ASP A 178 12.88 19.85 18.28
CA ASP A 178 13.56 20.24 17.04
C ASP A 178 13.61 19.08 16.05
N SER A 179 13.73 17.83 16.53
CA SER A 179 13.62 16.63 15.68
C SER A 179 12.25 16.50 15.04
N LEU A 180 11.17 16.70 15.80
CA LEU A 180 9.80 16.66 15.28
C LEU A 180 9.56 17.77 14.24
N LYS A 181 10.05 18.99 14.50
CA LYS A 181 9.98 20.12 13.55
C LYS A 181 10.79 19.84 12.29
N TYR A 182 12.01 19.31 12.42
CA TYR A 182 12.85 18.93 11.29
C TYR A 182 12.12 17.91 10.40
N VAL A 183 11.56 16.87 11.02
CA VAL A 183 10.79 15.84 10.30
C VAL A 183 9.58 16.44 9.59
N GLU A 184 8.83 17.35 10.24
CA GLU A 184 7.70 18.04 9.60
C GLU A 184 8.16 18.84 8.37
N MET A 185 9.26 19.59 8.48
CA MET A 185 9.83 20.36 7.37
C MET A 185 10.31 19.47 6.22
N VAL A 186 10.91 18.32 6.52
CA VAL A 186 11.27 17.30 5.52
C VAL A 186 10.02 16.75 4.82
N CYS A 187 8.95 16.49 5.57
CA CYS A 187 7.68 16.01 5.00
C CYS A 187 7.02 17.07 4.10
N LYS A 188 7.16 18.36 4.45
CA LYS A 188 6.74 19.49 3.60
C LYS A 188 7.64 19.73 2.38
N GLY A 189 8.77 19.02 2.27
CA GLY A 189 9.75 19.22 1.20
C GLY A 189 10.60 20.49 1.35
N LEU A 190 10.59 21.13 2.52
CA LEU A 190 11.37 22.33 2.81
C LEU A 190 12.82 22.01 3.18
N LEU A 191 13.06 20.79 3.68
CA LEU A 191 14.37 20.25 4.02
C LEU A 191 14.57 18.88 3.36
N LYS A 192 15.82 18.43 3.26
CA LYS A 192 16.20 17.17 2.58
C LYS A 192 16.28 15.97 3.50
#